data_AF-A0A231PLG9-F1
#
_entry.id   AF-A0A231PLG9-F1
#
_cell.length_a   1.000
_cell.length_b   1.000
_cell.length_c   1.000
_cell.angle_alpha   90.00
_cell.angle_beta   90.00
_cell.angle_gamma   90.00
#
_symmetry.space_group_name_H-M   'P 1'
#
loop_
_entity.id
_entity.type
_entity.pdbx_description
1 polymer ?
#
loop_
_entity_poly.entity_id
_entity_poly.type
_entity_poly.pdbx_seq_one_letter_code
_entity_poly.pdbx_strand_id
1 'polypeptide(L)' 'MTSTTGTLCPHCGRPDRSEPFRLLSRHTTAAGRTEWTRCGCGSLQVRVVDGTGTRVVSRGRPAAAPAPARTGG' A
#
# COMPACT_ATOMS: atom_id res chain seq x y z
N MET A 1 22.33 -5.21 -7.00
CA MET A 1 21.37 -6.17 -6.41
C MET A 1 20.08 -5.43 -6.10
N THR A 2 19.04 -5.62 -6.90
CA THR A 2 17.70 -5.08 -6.63
C THR A 2 17.05 -5.94 -5.55
N SER A 3 16.81 -5.36 -4.38
CA SER A 3 16.23 -6.09 -3.25
C SER A 3 14.76 -6.45 -3.56
N THR A 4 14.50 -7.74 -3.82
CA THR A 4 13.17 -8.32 -4.03
C THR A 4 12.42 -8.59 -2.70
N THR A 5 12.89 -8.02 -1.58
CA THR A 5 12.30 -8.24 -0.25
C THR A 5 11.01 -7.42 0.00
N GLY A 6 10.64 -6.53 -0.91
CA GLY A 6 9.49 -5.63 -0.78
C GLY A 6 8.15 -6.17 -1.29
N THR A 7 7.98 -7.48 -1.48
CA THR A 7 6.76 -8.00 -2.13
C THR A 7 5.64 -8.33 -1.16
N LEU A 8 5.85 -8.41 0.16
CA LEU A 8 4.77 -8.69 1.12
C LEU A 8 4.46 -7.48 2.02
N CYS A 9 3.18 -7.29 2.35
CA CYS A 9 2.74 -6.34 3.36
C CYS A 9 3.29 -6.78 4.73
N PRO A 10 4.02 -5.90 5.46
CA PRO A 10 4.67 -6.29 6.70
C PRO A 10 3.68 -6.47 7.86
N HIS A 11 2.41 -6.10 7.66
CA HIS A 11 1.37 -6.17 8.68
C HIS A 11 0.46 -7.39 8.56
N CYS A 12 0.28 -7.94 7.36
CA CYS A 12 -0.62 -9.08 7.14
C CYS A 12 -0.05 -10.18 6.23
N GLY A 13 1.21 -10.04 5.78
CA GLY A 13 1.90 -11.03 4.96
C GLY A 13 1.40 -11.17 3.53
N ARG A 14 0.38 -10.43 3.10
CA ARG A 14 -0.15 -10.53 1.72
C ARG A 14 0.81 -9.92 0.70
N PRO A 15 0.95 -10.52 -0.49
CA PRO A 15 1.80 -9.94 -1.52
C PRO A 15 1.26 -8.61 -2.05
N ASP A 16 2.10 -7.59 -2.11
CA ASP A 16 1.92 -6.23 -2.61
C ASP A 16 1.34 -6.12 -4.04
N ARG A 17 1.34 -7.21 -4.81
CA ARG A 17 0.80 -7.28 -6.17
C ARG A 17 -0.44 -8.18 -6.30
N SER A 18 -0.89 -8.78 -5.21
CA SER A 18 -2.14 -9.56 -5.23
C SER A 18 -3.30 -8.60 -5.13
N GLU A 19 -4.25 -8.66 -6.07
CA GLU A 19 -5.56 -8.09 -5.80
C GLU A 19 -6.10 -8.66 -4.47
N PRO A 20 -6.66 -7.82 -3.57
CA PRO A 20 -7.06 -6.43 -3.76
C PRO A 20 -6.16 -5.44 -2.99
N PHE A 21 -5.37 -4.64 -3.71
CA PHE A 21 -4.94 -3.32 -3.20
C PHE A 21 -5.85 -2.28 -3.81
N ARG A 22 -6.58 -1.54 -2.96
CA ARG A 22 -7.40 -0.43 -3.45
C ARG A 22 -6.48 0.74 -3.76
N LEU A 23 -6.42 1.15 -5.02
CA LEU A 23 -5.79 2.41 -5.40
C LEU A 23 -6.58 3.58 -4.80
N LEU A 24 -5.90 4.48 -4.12
CA LEU A 24 -6.49 5.66 -3.49
C LEU A 24 -6.25 6.94 -4.29
N SER A 25 -5.02 7.11 -4.81
CA SER A 25 -4.65 8.26 -5.63
C SER A 25 -3.53 7.90 -6.60
N ARG A 26 -3.47 8.64 -7.71
CA ARG A 26 -2.40 8.59 -8.70
C ARG A 26 -2.01 10.00 -9.06
N HIS A 27 -0.71 10.28 -9.03
CA HIS A 27 -0.16 11.55 -9.49
C HIS A 27 0.94 11.29 -10.51
N THR A 28 0.78 11.84 -11.71
CA THR A 28 1.80 11.79 -12.76
C THR A 28 2.81 12.91 -12.56
N THR A 29 4.08 12.62 -12.82
CA THR A 29 5.21 13.54 -12.76
C THR A 29 6.03 13.39 -14.05
N ALA A 30 6.99 14.29 -14.29
CA ALA A 30 7.89 14.18 -15.44
C ALA A 30 8.71 12.87 -15.44
N ALA A 31 8.95 12.27 -14.27
CA ALA A 31 9.77 11.06 -14.12
C ALA A 31 8.96 9.76 -14.12
N GLY A 32 7.63 9.81 -14.19
CA GLY A 32 6.76 8.64 -14.03
C GLY A 32 5.48 8.97 -13.26
N ARG A 33 4.99 8.05 -12.43
CA ARG A 33 3.83 8.29 -11.55
C ARG A 33 4.07 7.80 -10.13
N THR A 34 3.49 8.52 -9.18
CA THR A 34 3.35 8.06 -7.80
C THR A 34 1.93 7.54 -7.59
N GLU A 35 1.81 6.34 -7.01
CA GLU A 35 0.55 5.71 -6.65
C GLU A 35 0.46 5.51 -5.15
N TRP A 36 -0.72 5.79 -4.59
CA TRP A 36 -1.05 5.50 -3.21
C TRP A 36 -2.06 4.36 -3.21
N THR A 37 -1.71 3.26 -2.54
CA THR A 37 -2.51 2.03 -2.50
C THR A 37 -2.78 1.63 -1.06
N ARG A 38 -3.94 1.02 -0.81
CA ARG A 38 -4.31 0.50 0.51
C ARG A 38 -4.44 -1.01 0.46
N CYS A 39 -3.69 -1.69 1.32
CA CYS A 39 -3.82 -3.13 1.55
C CYS A 39 -5.18 -3.44 2.20
N GLY A 40 -5.69 -4.66 2.02
CA GLY A 40 -6.90 -5.12 2.73
C GLY A 40 -6.81 -5.03 4.25
N CYS A 41 -5.61 -5.06 4.85
CA CYS A 41 -5.42 -4.83 6.28
C CYS A 41 -5.48 -3.35 6.70
N GLY A 42 -5.56 -2.41 5.74
CA GLY A 42 -5.59 -0.97 5.99
C GLY A 42 -4.24 -0.26 5.89
N SER A 43 -3.13 -0.98 5.73
CA SER A 43 -1.80 -0.37 5.52
C SER A 43 -1.76 0.43 4.21
N LEU A 44 -1.27 1.68 4.28
CA LEU A 44 -1.02 2.53 3.12
C LEU A 44 0.36 2.20 2.52
N GLN A 45 0.44 2.13 1.20
CA GLN A 45 1.70 1.95 0.48
C GLN A 45 1.83 3.00 -0.63
N VAL A 46 2.98 3.67 -0.68
CA VAL A 46 3.33 4.63 -1.72
C VAL A 46 4.28 3.96 -2.69
N ARG A 47 3.96 4.03 -3.98
CA ARG A 47 4.69 3.40 -5.07
C ARG A 47 5.13 4.43 -6.08
N VAL A 48 6.34 4.27 -6.60
CA VAL A 48 6.78 4.98 -7.80
C VAL A 48 6.78 3.99 -8.96
N VAL A 49 6.19 4.39 -10.07
CA VAL A 49 6.15 3.67 -11.34
C VAL A 49 6.85 4.53 -12.39
N ASP A 50 7.97 4.05 -12.92
CA ASP A 50 8.76 4.74 -13.94
C ASP A 50 9.30 3.73 -14.98
N GLY A 51 10.16 4.17 -15.89
CA GLY A 51 10.74 3.31 -16.93
C GLY A 51 11.59 2.15 -16.40
N THR A 52 11.96 2.16 -15.12
CA THR A 52 12.71 1.08 -14.45
C THR A 52 11.80 0.06 -13.77
N GLY A 53 10.48 0.32 -13.72
CA GLY A 53 9.48 -0.57 -13.14
C GLY A 53 8.74 0.07 -11.96
N THR A 54 8.32 -0.77 -11.01
CA THR A 54 7.55 -0.33 -9.83
C THR A 54 8.32 -0.60 -8.55
N ARG A 55 8.45 0.42 -7.71
CA ARG A 55 9.09 0.34 -6.38
C ARG A 55 8.20 0.91 -5.29
N VAL A 56 8.14 0.24 -4.13
CA VAL A 56 7.48 0.77 -2.94
C VAL A 56 8.46 1.68 -2.21
N VAL A 57 8.11 2.95 -2.04
CA VAL A 57 8.98 3.98 -1.44
C VAL A 57 8.57 4.33 -0.01
N SER A 58 7.34 4.02 0.39
CA SER A 58 6.87 4.23 1.77
C SER A 58 5.74 3.26 2.12
N ARG A 59 5.67 2.91 3.41
CA ARG A 59 4.62 2.05 4.00
C ARG A 59 4.15 2.65 5.32
N GLY A 60 2.85 2.86 5.44
CA GLY A 60 2.19 3.34 6.64
C GLY A 60 1.56 2.18 7.44
N ARG A 61 1.59 2.30 8.77
CA ARG A 61 0.88 1.39 9.67
C ARG A 61 -0.62 1.44 9.37
N PRO A 62 -1.33 0.28 9.36
CA PRO A 62 -2.77 0.27 9.35
C PRO A 62 -3.33 1.14 10.48
N ALA A 63 -4.43 1.85 10.22
CA ALA A 63 -5.22 2.38 11.31
C ALA A 63 -5.67 1.22 12.20
N ALA A 64 -5.62 1.39 13.53
CA ALA A 64 -6.25 0.44 14.43
C ALA A 64 -7.73 0.31 14.02
N ALA A 65 -8.26 -0.91 14.03
CA ALA A 65 -9.68 -1.11 13.75
C ALA A 65 -10.49 -0.23 14.71
N PRO A 66 -11.52 0.49 14.23
CA PRO A 66 -12.40 1.23 15.13
C PRO A 66 -12.97 0.26 16.16
N ALA A 67 -12.97 0.67 17.44
CA ALA A 67 -13.61 -0.11 18.49
C ALA A 67 -15.06 -0.42 18.09
N PRO A 68 -15.59 -1.61 18.40
CA PRO A 68 -16.99 -1.90 18.11
C PRO A 68 -17.87 -0.81 18.75
N ALA A 69 -18.81 -0.28 17.97
CA ALA A 69 -19.79 0.66 18.50
C ALA A 69 -20.45 -0.01 19.69
N ARG A 70 -20.45 0.64 20.86
CA ARG A 70 -21.22 0.16 22.00
C ARG A 70 -22.68 0.24 21.59
N THR A 71 -23.29 -0.88 21.22
CA THR A 71 -24.73 -0.98 21.13
C THR A 71 -25.24 -0.85 22.57
N GLY A 72 -25.65 0.36 22.96
CA GLY A 72 -26.36 0.59 24.20
C GLY A 72 -27.72 -0.10 24.13
N GLY A 73 -28.02 -0.92 25.15
CA GLY A 73 -29.32 -1.53 25.36
C GLY A 73 -30.30 -0.60 26.07
#